data_AF-A0A3A8QQ39-F1
#
_entry.id   AF-A0A3A8QQ39-F1
#
_cell.length_a   1.000
_cell.length_b   1.000
_cell.length_c   1.000
_cell.angle_alpha   90.00
_cell.angle_beta   90.00
_cell.angle_gamma   90.00
#
_symmetry.space_group_name_H-M   'P 1'
#
loop_
_entity.id
_entity.type
_entity.pdbx_description
1 polymer ?
#
loop_
_entity_poly.entity_id
_entity_poly.type
_entity_poly.pdbx_seq_one_letter_code
_entity_poly.pdbx_strand_id
1 'polypeptide(L)'
;MSTIQRGVPKRVEPRTAERAEAQSVTKPAVRDSAVRAELAKDAFQAKPGARSAVKLGAETAGVQATQTTAVAPTALTESEKKAAQQAIANSYDGRDASYVSDWLKNNPDPAKQAAFMDLMFQYGSVAGGILDDVQRLPDADRARLSRALDNAYRSGAVSPGELQEAVASAHRGELPGETHEGLASIVAGTGNADLIETYAKKEMEIIRADGGYDQQRSSAVATALAGMPPDRLQTFLAENQAGMADVLKNINAGMDSSYSPALGKLLDAAGRINPPTAESLKLFSDSIDKLGENRESRAAAARFFTQHGDAVLASMQDSAGSLNLDGQKKMSEFFTRTLFSPPDFPGQDAFRQNVMSRLESMGAGLAEHATENPPSQGAKRDARLMGSLVGALEGGFQVAVDELNKRNDAVKGMVDLLFSAKQFLPDLPIPGAGKLKDLTIDQLQRWVTSSLQENAQSPAEAIPFHRAFGEQIANPDLRTDYDAARADAFVNRQRGLS
;
A
#
# COMPACT_ATOMS: atom_id res chain seq x y z
N MET A 1 -1.72 66.25 -21.73
CA MET A 1 -0.57 66.25 -20.80
C MET A 1 -1.03 66.82 -19.47
N SER A 2 -1.03 66.01 -18.41
CA SER A 2 -0.57 66.39 -17.06
C SER A 2 -0.68 65.16 -16.15
N THR A 3 0.47 64.69 -15.70
CA THR A 3 0.74 63.58 -14.78
C THR A 3 0.25 63.88 -13.36
N ILE A 4 -0.41 62.91 -12.70
CA ILE A 4 -0.64 62.92 -11.26
C ILE A 4 0.01 61.68 -10.64
N GLN A 5 0.76 61.95 -9.57
CA GLN A 5 1.77 61.15 -8.89
C GLN A 5 1.17 59.97 -8.09
N ARG A 6 1.87 58.83 -8.11
CA ARG A 6 1.64 57.70 -7.19
C ARG A 6 2.15 58.07 -5.80
N GLY A 7 1.26 58.11 -4.82
CA GLY A 7 1.60 58.30 -3.41
C GLY A 7 2.28 57.07 -2.82
N VAL A 8 3.39 57.30 -2.14
CA VAL A 8 4.11 56.34 -1.28
C VAL A 8 3.24 56.02 -0.06
N PRO A 9 3.03 54.75 0.33
CA PRO A 9 2.31 54.44 1.56
C PRO A 9 3.12 54.87 2.79
N LYS A 10 2.48 55.68 3.66
CA LYS A 10 3.01 56.10 4.96
C LYS A 10 3.23 54.89 5.88
N ARG A 11 4.42 54.82 6.47
CA ARG A 11 4.80 53.88 7.54
C ARG A 11 3.99 54.23 8.80
N VAL A 12 3.17 53.31 9.28
CA VAL A 12 2.49 53.42 10.58
C VAL A 12 3.50 53.02 11.66
N GLU A 13 3.87 53.95 12.55
CA GLU A 13 4.67 53.66 13.73
C GLU A 13 3.84 52.88 14.75
N PRO A 14 4.37 51.80 15.35
CA PRO A 14 3.69 51.14 16.46
C PRO A 14 3.84 51.97 17.74
N ARG A 15 2.69 52.36 18.31
CA ARG A 15 2.57 52.91 19.67
C ARG A 15 3.16 51.94 20.69
N THR A 16 4.09 52.43 21.50
CA THR A 16 4.57 51.80 22.73
C THR A 16 3.44 51.78 23.76
N ALA A 17 3.06 50.59 24.24
CA ALA A 17 2.26 50.45 25.45
C ALA A 17 3.20 50.16 26.63
N GLU A 18 3.20 51.09 27.57
CA GLU A 18 3.84 51.05 28.88
C GLU A 18 3.28 49.87 29.69
N ARG A 19 4.17 49.01 30.23
CA ARG A 19 3.80 47.84 31.04
C ARG A 19 4.30 48.06 32.47
N ALA A 20 3.35 48.27 33.38
CA ALA A 20 3.55 48.05 34.81
C ALA A 20 3.63 46.54 35.13
N GLU A 21 4.27 46.25 36.26
CA GLU A 21 5.03 45.05 36.60
C GLU A 21 4.23 43.75 36.83
N ALA A 22 5.01 42.65 36.75
CA ALA A 22 4.89 41.36 37.45
C ALA A 22 3.75 40.38 37.12
N GLN A 23 4.08 39.34 36.32
CA GLN A 23 3.97 37.93 36.74
C GLN A 23 4.61 36.99 35.69
N SER A 24 5.37 36.01 36.18
CA SER A 24 6.22 35.09 35.42
C SER A 24 5.44 33.97 34.74
N VAL A 25 5.51 33.89 33.40
CA VAL A 25 5.16 32.69 32.62
C VAL A 25 6.22 32.47 31.54
N THR A 26 6.69 31.23 31.47
CA THR A 26 7.71 30.67 30.57
C THR A 26 7.46 31.02 29.09
N LYS A 27 8.45 31.66 28.45
CA LYS A 27 8.46 31.97 27.01
C LYS A 27 8.38 30.70 26.16
N PRO A 28 7.51 30.63 25.13
CA PRO A 28 7.80 29.84 23.95
C PRO A 28 8.83 30.59 23.09
N ALA A 29 9.76 29.84 22.49
CA ALA A 29 10.74 30.37 21.55
C ALA A 29 10.04 31.05 20.37
N VAL A 30 10.28 32.35 20.21
CA VAL A 30 9.92 33.15 19.04
C VAL A 30 10.71 32.58 17.85
N ARG A 31 10.10 31.70 17.06
CA ARG A 31 10.67 31.21 15.79
C ARG A 31 10.19 32.10 14.64
N ASP A 32 11.11 32.91 14.10
CA ASP A 32 11.17 33.49 12.74
C ASP A 32 9.86 33.72 11.98
N SER A 33 9.03 34.63 12.47
CA SER A 33 7.88 35.15 11.69
C SER A 33 8.31 36.05 10.52
N ALA A 34 9.51 36.64 10.58
CA ALA A 34 10.01 37.58 9.57
C ALA A 34 10.54 36.87 8.31
N VAL A 35 11.30 35.77 8.47
CA VAL A 35 11.80 34.95 7.34
C VAL A 35 10.63 34.23 6.63
N ARG A 36 9.57 33.86 7.36
CA ARG A 36 8.36 33.24 6.81
C ARG A 36 7.48 34.19 5.99
N ALA A 37 7.39 35.46 6.39
CA ALA A 37 6.64 36.46 5.64
C ALA A 37 7.32 36.86 4.32
N GLU A 38 8.66 36.74 4.23
CA GLU A 38 9.40 36.89 2.97
C GLU A 38 9.21 35.68 2.04
N LEU A 39 9.24 34.44 2.56
CA LEU A 39 8.97 33.22 1.78
C LEU A 39 7.52 33.14 1.26
N ALA A 40 6.53 33.56 2.05
CA ALA A 40 5.13 33.63 1.63
C ALA A 40 4.85 34.68 0.54
N LYS A 41 5.68 35.74 0.45
CA LYS A 41 5.57 36.77 -0.60
C LYS A 41 6.10 36.31 -1.96
N ASP A 42 7.09 35.41 -1.99
CA ASP A 42 7.64 34.86 -3.24
C ASP A 42 6.83 33.67 -3.77
N ALA A 43 6.18 32.89 -2.90
CA ALA A 43 5.34 31.74 -3.30
C ALA A 43 4.05 32.13 -4.06
N PHE A 44 3.57 33.38 -3.93
CA PHE A 44 2.32 33.87 -4.53
C PHE A 44 2.48 34.63 -5.86
N GLN A 45 3.65 34.58 -6.49
CA GLN A 45 3.81 35.12 -7.84
C GLN A 45 3.38 34.07 -8.88
N ALA A 46 2.15 34.17 -9.36
CA ALA A 46 1.69 33.39 -10.52
C ALA A 46 2.68 33.56 -11.68
N LYS A 47 3.26 32.48 -12.18
CA LYS A 47 4.14 32.54 -13.35
C LYS A 47 3.28 32.74 -14.60
N PRO A 48 3.47 33.80 -15.39
CA PRO A 48 2.75 33.95 -16.66
C PRO A 48 3.30 32.93 -17.67
N GLY A 49 2.66 31.77 -17.76
CA GLY A 49 2.89 30.81 -18.85
C GLY A 49 2.19 31.27 -20.13
N ALA A 50 2.93 31.39 -21.23
CA ALA A 50 2.37 31.65 -22.55
C ALA A 50 1.56 30.43 -23.02
N ARG A 51 0.26 30.39 -22.69
CA ARG A 51 -0.66 29.38 -23.24
C ARG A 51 -0.91 29.72 -24.70
N SER A 52 -0.31 28.94 -25.61
CA SER A 52 -0.82 28.87 -26.98
C SER A 52 -2.17 28.16 -26.93
N ALA A 53 -3.23 28.89 -27.28
CA ALA A 53 -4.55 28.30 -27.51
C ALA A 53 -4.42 27.26 -28.64
N VAL A 54 -4.31 25.99 -28.27
CA VAL A 54 -4.38 24.89 -29.24
C VAL A 54 -5.82 24.84 -29.73
N LYS A 55 -6.06 25.39 -30.92
CA LYS A 55 -7.30 25.18 -31.66
C LYS A 55 -7.47 23.68 -31.89
N LEU A 56 -8.57 23.13 -31.37
CA LEU A 56 -9.02 21.77 -31.67
C LEU A 56 -9.17 21.59 -33.18
N GLY A 57 -8.57 20.52 -33.70
CA GLY A 57 -8.81 20.02 -35.04
C GLY A 57 -7.75 19.02 -35.46
N ALA A 58 -7.94 17.73 -35.12
CA ALA A 58 -7.77 16.58 -36.02
C ALA A 58 -7.86 15.27 -35.22
N GLU A 59 -8.50 14.30 -35.86
CA GLU A 59 -8.92 13.00 -35.37
C GLU A 59 -7.75 12.07 -35.02
N THR A 60 -7.90 11.32 -33.93
CA THR A 60 -7.42 9.92 -33.86
C THR A 60 -8.45 9.08 -33.14
N ALA A 61 -8.85 8.00 -33.81
CA ALA A 61 -9.92 7.10 -33.45
C ALA A 61 -9.61 6.28 -32.18
N GLY A 62 -10.65 6.10 -31.36
CA GLY A 62 -11.00 4.80 -30.80
C GLY A 62 -10.43 4.43 -29.42
N VAL A 63 -11.01 4.96 -28.34
CA VAL A 63 -11.30 4.20 -27.10
C VAL A 63 -12.56 4.79 -26.46
N GLN A 64 -13.62 3.99 -26.28
CA GLN A 64 -14.81 4.36 -25.51
C GLN A 64 -14.47 4.35 -24.02
N ALA A 65 -13.98 5.47 -23.50
CA ALA A 65 -14.10 5.78 -22.08
C ALA A 65 -15.54 6.25 -21.81
N THR A 66 -16.14 5.76 -20.73
CA THR A 66 -17.46 6.15 -20.23
C THR A 66 -17.60 7.68 -20.26
N GLN A 67 -18.48 8.17 -21.13
CA GLN A 67 -18.66 9.59 -21.42
C GLN A 67 -19.27 10.32 -20.21
N THR A 68 -18.42 10.92 -19.38
CA THR A 68 -18.75 12.20 -18.73
C THR A 68 -18.28 13.30 -19.68
N THR A 69 -19.23 14.06 -20.24
CA THR A 69 -18.95 15.19 -21.13
C THR A 69 -18.02 16.19 -20.44
N ALA A 70 -16.82 16.37 -20.99
CA ALA A 70 -15.87 17.39 -20.53
C ALA A 70 -16.52 18.77 -20.67
N VAL A 71 -16.50 19.56 -19.59
CA VAL A 71 -17.07 20.90 -19.56
C VAL A 71 -15.92 21.90 -19.75
N ALA A 72 -15.99 22.76 -20.77
CA ALA A 72 -14.99 23.79 -20.98
C ALA A 72 -14.92 24.74 -19.76
N PRO A 73 -13.73 25.16 -19.32
CA PRO A 73 -13.60 26.09 -18.21
C PRO A 73 -14.29 27.41 -18.54
N THR A 74 -15.20 27.85 -17.68
CA THR A 74 -15.82 29.18 -17.77
C THR A 74 -14.94 30.18 -17.04
N ALA A 75 -14.76 31.38 -17.60
CA ALA A 75 -14.06 32.45 -16.89
C ALA A 75 -14.80 32.81 -15.59
N LEU A 76 -14.11 32.72 -14.45
CA LEU A 76 -14.62 33.22 -13.17
C LEU A 76 -14.88 34.73 -13.29
N THR A 77 -15.99 35.20 -12.72
CA THR A 77 -16.20 36.65 -12.54
C THR A 77 -15.11 37.24 -11.65
N GLU A 78 -14.87 38.55 -11.72
CA GLU A 78 -13.85 39.21 -10.88
C GLU A 78 -14.06 38.97 -9.37
N SER A 79 -15.32 38.94 -8.92
CA SER A 79 -15.67 38.60 -7.54
C SER A 79 -15.35 37.15 -7.20
N GLU A 80 -15.66 36.20 -8.09
CA GLU A 80 -15.37 34.78 -7.89
C GLU A 80 -13.87 34.50 -7.93
N LYS A 81 -13.14 35.14 -8.84
CA LYS A 81 -11.68 35.06 -8.94
C LYS A 81 -11.02 35.56 -7.67
N LYS A 82 -11.44 36.72 -7.14
CA LYS A 82 -10.93 37.25 -5.87
C LYS A 82 -11.23 36.32 -4.70
N ALA A 83 -12.45 35.75 -4.65
CA ALA A 83 -12.82 34.78 -3.63
C ALA A 83 -12.00 33.47 -3.74
N ALA A 84 -11.73 33.01 -4.96
CA ALA A 84 -10.91 31.83 -5.22
C ALA A 84 -9.45 32.05 -4.77
N GLN A 85 -8.86 33.20 -5.14
CA GLN A 85 -7.51 33.58 -4.68
C GLN A 85 -7.43 33.67 -3.15
N GLN A 86 -8.46 34.21 -2.49
CA GLN A 86 -8.52 34.25 -1.04
C GLN A 86 -8.62 32.85 -0.42
N ALA A 87 -9.40 31.94 -1.02
CA ALA A 87 -9.50 30.57 -0.56
C ALA A 87 -8.15 29.83 -0.68
N ILE A 88 -7.44 30.00 -1.81
CA ILE A 88 -6.10 29.44 -2.02
C ILE A 88 -5.10 30.01 -0.98
N ALA A 89 -5.11 31.33 -0.77
CA ALA A 89 -4.26 31.98 0.23
C ALA A 89 -4.53 31.48 1.65
N ASN A 90 -5.80 31.42 2.05
CA ASN A 90 -6.18 30.92 3.37
C ASN A 90 -5.81 29.45 3.56
N SER A 91 -5.98 28.61 2.53
CA SER A 91 -5.59 27.21 2.60
C SER A 91 -4.09 27.01 2.73
N TYR A 92 -3.29 27.79 2.00
CA TYR A 92 -1.83 27.70 2.08
C TYR A 92 -1.30 28.25 3.42
N ASP A 93 -1.72 29.44 3.82
CA ASP A 93 -1.26 30.09 5.06
C ASP A 93 -1.70 29.30 6.30
N GLY A 94 -2.90 28.73 6.25
CA GLY A 94 -3.50 27.96 7.34
C GLY A 94 -3.12 26.48 7.36
N ARG A 95 -2.49 25.94 6.30
CA ARG A 95 -2.35 24.49 6.06
C ARG A 95 -3.67 23.75 6.26
N ASP A 96 -4.71 24.29 5.62
CA ASP A 96 -6.09 23.83 5.77
C ASP A 96 -6.81 23.82 4.42
N ALA A 97 -6.90 22.63 3.82
CA ALA A 97 -7.61 22.42 2.56
C ALA A 97 -9.14 22.65 2.67
N SER A 98 -9.69 22.92 3.86
CA SER A 98 -11.12 23.17 4.06
C SER A 98 -11.61 24.39 3.28
N TYR A 99 -10.81 25.46 3.16
CA TYR A 99 -11.20 26.64 2.40
C TYR A 99 -11.37 26.34 0.90
N VAL A 100 -10.50 25.50 0.32
CA VAL A 100 -10.68 25.02 -1.06
C VAL A 100 -11.93 24.15 -1.16
N SER A 101 -12.10 23.18 -0.27
CA SER A 101 -13.29 22.31 -0.25
C SER A 101 -14.59 23.11 -0.17
N ASP A 102 -14.65 24.11 0.71
CA ASP A 102 -15.82 24.95 0.92
C ASP A 102 -16.09 25.87 -0.28
N TRP A 103 -15.05 26.38 -0.93
CA TRP A 103 -15.21 27.11 -2.19
C TRP A 103 -15.87 26.21 -3.26
N LEU A 104 -15.41 24.96 -3.41
CA LEU A 104 -15.96 23.99 -4.35
C LEU A 104 -17.39 23.56 -3.99
N LYS A 105 -17.74 23.51 -2.70
CA LYS A 105 -19.12 23.26 -2.25
C LYS A 105 -20.06 24.40 -2.62
N ASN A 106 -19.62 25.63 -2.40
CA ASN A 106 -20.40 26.84 -2.68
C ASN A 106 -20.51 27.14 -4.19
N ASN A 107 -19.63 26.55 -5.00
CA ASN A 107 -19.62 26.67 -6.46
C ASN A 107 -19.72 25.28 -7.10
N PRO A 108 -20.92 24.66 -7.15
CA PRO A 108 -21.09 23.29 -7.63
C PRO A 108 -20.95 23.14 -9.16
N ASP A 109 -20.91 24.25 -9.91
CA ASP A 109 -20.74 24.25 -11.37
C ASP A 109 -19.36 23.68 -11.77
N PRO A 110 -19.30 22.55 -12.51
CA PRO A 110 -18.04 21.93 -12.93
C PRO A 110 -17.13 22.87 -13.72
N ALA A 111 -17.68 23.80 -14.52
CA ALA A 111 -16.87 24.74 -15.30
C ALA A 111 -16.14 25.74 -14.39
N LYS A 112 -16.80 26.18 -13.30
CA LYS A 112 -16.21 27.06 -12.29
C LYS A 112 -15.19 26.32 -11.44
N GLN A 113 -15.46 25.06 -11.11
CA GLN A 113 -14.50 24.21 -10.39
C GLN A 113 -13.24 23.96 -11.23
N ALA A 114 -13.38 23.70 -12.53
CA ALA A 114 -12.25 23.57 -13.45
C ALA A 114 -11.44 24.87 -13.53
N ALA A 115 -12.09 26.03 -13.63
CA ALA A 115 -11.42 27.33 -13.64
C ALA A 115 -10.76 27.68 -12.29
N PHE A 116 -11.33 27.22 -11.17
CA PHE A 116 -10.69 27.31 -9.86
C PHE A 116 -9.42 26.47 -9.79
N MET A 117 -9.49 25.21 -10.27
CA MET A 117 -8.32 24.32 -10.31
C MET A 117 -7.24 24.88 -11.22
N ASP A 118 -7.58 25.40 -12.40
CA ASP A 118 -6.65 26.13 -13.27
C ASP A 118 -5.90 27.23 -12.50
N LEU A 119 -6.66 28.12 -11.84
CA LEU A 119 -6.07 29.19 -11.04
C LEU A 119 -5.17 28.67 -9.91
N MET A 120 -5.55 27.59 -9.23
CA MET A 120 -4.76 27.00 -8.15
C MET A 120 -3.45 26.41 -8.68
N PHE A 121 -3.48 25.65 -9.77
CA PHE A 121 -2.31 25.00 -10.36
C PHE A 121 -1.33 25.99 -11.02
N GLN A 122 -1.75 27.23 -11.34
CA GLN A 122 -0.83 28.32 -11.71
C GLN A 122 0.19 28.68 -10.61
N TYR A 123 -0.05 28.26 -9.36
CA TYR A 123 0.87 28.44 -8.24
C TYR A 123 1.80 27.21 -8.03
N GLY A 124 1.83 26.25 -8.96
CA GLY A 124 2.76 25.12 -8.95
C GLY A 124 2.77 24.37 -7.63
N SER A 125 3.92 24.32 -6.94
CA SER A 125 4.10 23.61 -5.67
C SER A 125 3.16 24.05 -4.54
N VAL A 126 2.62 25.27 -4.59
CA VAL A 126 1.60 25.72 -3.63
C VAL A 126 0.32 24.90 -3.77
N ALA A 127 -0.10 24.59 -5.00
CA ALA A 127 -1.25 23.73 -5.25
C ALA A 127 -1.02 22.34 -4.66
N GLY A 128 0.19 21.79 -4.85
CA GLY A 128 0.57 20.51 -4.27
C GLY A 128 0.52 20.51 -2.76
N GLY A 129 1.12 21.52 -2.10
CA GLY A 129 1.09 21.65 -0.64
C GLY A 129 -0.33 21.75 -0.07
N ILE A 130 -1.20 22.55 -0.69
CA ILE A 130 -2.61 22.64 -0.28
C ILE A 130 -3.31 21.28 -0.41
N LEU A 131 -3.10 20.57 -1.52
CA LEU A 131 -3.73 19.28 -1.77
C LEU A 131 -3.12 18.15 -0.93
N ASP A 132 -1.94 18.35 -0.34
CA ASP A 132 -1.34 17.41 0.60
C ASP A 132 -1.95 17.52 2.01
N ASP A 133 -2.41 18.71 2.39
CA ASP A 133 -3.08 19.00 3.66
C ASP A 133 -4.56 18.52 3.74
N VAL A 134 -4.98 17.63 2.83
CA VAL A 134 -6.37 17.13 2.74
C VAL A 134 -6.72 16.03 3.75
N GLN A 135 -5.76 15.56 4.53
CA GLN A 135 -5.93 14.40 5.42
C GLN A 135 -6.97 14.65 6.51
N ARG A 136 -7.14 15.91 6.93
CA ARG A 136 -8.14 16.34 7.92
C ARG A 136 -9.55 16.51 7.33
N LEU A 137 -9.69 16.44 6.01
CA LEU A 137 -10.99 16.59 5.35
C LEU A 137 -11.83 15.31 5.46
N PRO A 138 -13.16 15.42 5.57
CA PRO A 138 -14.07 14.29 5.40
C PRO A 138 -13.92 13.61 4.03
N ASP A 139 -14.25 12.32 3.93
CA ASP A 139 -14.18 11.56 2.66
C ASP A 139 -14.99 12.19 1.52
N ALA A 140 -16.17 12.73 1.83
CA ALA A 140 -17.02 13.40 0.84
C ALA A 140 -16.35 14.64 0.21
N ASP A 141 -15.50 15.31 0.99
CA ASP A 141 -14.77 16.51 0.57
C ASP A 141 -13.54 16.13 -0.25
N ARG A 142 -12.80 15.10 0.17
CA ARG A 142 -11.73 14.50 -0.65
C ARG A 142 -12.26 14.02 -2.00
N ALA A 143 -13.38 13.31 -2.03
CA ALA A 143 -14.03 12.87 -3.27
C ALA A 143 -14.52 14.04 -4.14
N ARG A 144 -14.85 15.20 -3.55
CA ARG A 144 -15.17 16.41 -4.31
C ARG A 144 -13.91 17.00 -4.95
N LEU A 145 -12.81 17.08 -4.21
CA LEU A 145 -11.51 17.53 -4.73
C LEU A 145 -11.03 16.65 -5.89
N SER A 146 -11.08 15.33 -5.73
CA SER A 146 -10.73 14.39 -6.81
C SER A 146 -11.57 14.60 -8.07
N ARG A 147 -12.90 14.76 -7.94
CA ARG A 147 -13.78 15.04 -9.09
C ARG A 147 -13.48 16.38 -9.74
N ALA A 148 -13.21 17.41 -8.94
CA ALA A 148 -12.86 18.72 -9.47
C ALA A 148 -11.52 18.68 -10.23
N LEU A 149 -10.53 17.94 -9.73
CA LEU A 149 -9.26 17.72 -10.42
C LEU A 149 -9.43 16.93 -11.73
N ASP A 150 -10.19 15.83 -11.73
CA ASP A 150 -10.46 15.05 -12.96
C ASP A 150 -11.18 15.91 -14.02
N ASN A 151 -12.20 16.68 -13.62
CA ASN A 151 -12.90 17.60 -14.53
C ASN A 151 -11.97 18.68 -15.09
N ALA A 152 -11.08 19.24 -14.26
CA ALA A 152 -10.11 20.23 -14.68
C ALA A 152 -9.10 19.64 -15.68
N TYR A 153 -8.62 18.42 -15.45
CA TYR A 153 -7.72 17.74 -16.37
C TYR A 153 -8.39 17.40 -17.71
N ARG A 154 -9.57 16.79 -17.69
CA ARG A 154 -10.31 16.42 -18.91
C ARG A 154 -10.71 17.62 -19.77
N SER A 155 -10.90 18.78 -19.14
CA SER A 155 -11.21 20.04 -19.85
C SER A 155 -9.97 20.79 -20.34
N GLY A 156 -8.76 20.29 -20.04
CA GLY A 156 -7.49 20.95 -20.37
C GLY A 156 -7.17 22.17 -19.50
N ALA A 157 -7.93 22.39 -18.42
CA ALA A 157 -7.72 23.47 -17.47
C ALA A 157 -6.49 23.21 -16.56
N VAL A 158 -6.16 21.94 -16.32
CA VAL A 158 -4.92 21.49 -15.69
C VAL A 158 -4.20 20.55 -16.64
N SER A 159 -2.97 20.88 -17.00
CA SER A 159 -2.11 20.08 -17.87
C SER A 159 -1.24 19.08 -17.10
N PRO A 160 -0.70 18.03 -17.75
CA PRO A 160 0.28 17.15 -17.12
C PRO A 160 1.50 17.88 -16.57
N GLY A 161 1.98 18.92 -17.27
CA GLY A 161 3.12 19.74 -16.83
C GLY A 161 2.82 20.51 -15.55
N GLU A 162 1.63 21.12 -15.44
CA GLU A 162 1.21 21.80 -14.21
C GLU A 162 1.04 20.83 -13.03
N LEU A 163 0.56 19.61 -13.27
CA LEU A 163 0.54 18.57 -12.25
C LEU A 163 1.96 18.17 -11.81
N GLN A 164 2.89 18.01 -12.75
CA GLN A 164 4.30 17.70 -12.42
C GLN A 164 4.96 18.83 -11.64
N GLU A 165 4.63 20.09 -11.92
CA GLU A 165 5.11 21.25 -11.15
C GLU A 165 4.47 21.34 -9.76
N ALA A 166 3.25 20.83 -9.60
CA ALA A 166 2.60 20.73 -8.29
C ALA A 166 3.24 19.66 -7.40
N VAL A 167 3.87 18.63 -7.98
CA VAL A 167 4.74 17.70 -7.23
C VAL A 167 5.99 18.44 -6.80
N ALA A 168 5.97 18.97 -5.58
CA ALA A 168 7.05 19.80 -5.06
C ALA A 168 8.37 19.01 -5.02
N SER A 169 9.41 19.52 -5.70
CA SER A 169 10.76 18.94 -5.71
C SER A 169 11.57 19.32 -4.47
N ALA A 170 11.29 20.50 -3.90
CA ALA A 170 11.84 20.93 -2.62
C ALA A 170 10.78 20.68 -1.55
N HIS A 171 11.18 20.41 -0.31
CA HIS A 171 10.43 19.75 0.75
C HIS A 171 10.54 18.23 0.62
N ARG A 172 11.72 17.74 1.02
CA ARG A 172 11.77 16.45 1.71
C ARG A 172 10.77 16.59 2.85
N GLY A 173 9.80 15.71 3.05
CA GLY A 173 8.95 15.74 4.25
C GLY A 173 9.74 15.42 5.52
N GLU A 174 10.87 16.11 5.73
CA GLU A 174 11.77 16.09 6.87
C GLU A 174 11.08 16.62 8.14
N LEU A 175 9.88 17.18 8.03
CA LEU A 175 9.03 17.45 9.19
C LEU A 175 8.24 16.19 9.55
N PRO A 176 8.43 15.64 10.77
CA PRO A 176 7.64 14.52 11.27
C PRO A 176 6.14 14.80 11.10
N GLY A 177 5.43 13.93 10.37
CA GLY A 177 3.99 14.01 10.13
C GLY A 177 3.55 14.63 8.80
N GLU A 178 4.45 15.14 7.94
CA GLU A 178 4.10 15.51 6.56
C GLU A 178 4.12 14.23 5.69
N THR A 179 2.95 13.77 5.24
CA THR A 179 2.85 12.61 4.34
C THR A 179 2.41 13.10 2.98
N HIS A 180 3.28 12.91 1.96
CA HIS A 180 3.01 13.19 0.54
C HIS A 180 1.81 12.40 -0.03
N GLU A 181 1.09 11.65 0.82
CA GLU A 181 -0.05 10.82 0.49
C GLU A 181 -1.34 11.63 0.32
N GLY A 182 -1.40 12.89 0.77
CA GLY A 182 -2.59 13.72 0.63
C GLY A 182 -2.91 13.98 -0.83
N LEU A 183 -1.96 14.57 -1.56
CA LEU A 183 -2.10 14.80 -3.00
C LEU A 183 -2.26 13.48 -3.76
N ALA A 184 -1.47 12.46 -3.41
CA ALA A 184 -1.60 11.12 -4.00
C ALA A 184 -3.01 10.55 -3.85
N SER A 185 -3.66 10.76 -2.69
CA SER A 185 -5.04 10.29 -2.46
C SER A 185 -6.06 11.04 -3.31
N ILE A 186 -5.88 12.35 -3.53
CA ILE A 186 -6.73 13.13 -4.44
C ILE A 186 -6.57 12.64 -5.87
N VAL A 187 -5.32 12.42 -6.31
CA VAL A 187 -5.00 11.89 -7.64
C VAL A 187 -5.56 10.47 -7.81
N ALA A 188 -5.37 9.57 -6.85
CA ALA A 188 -5.94 8.22 -6.87
C ALA A 188 -7.47 8.25 -6.99
N GLY A 189 -8.12 9.13 -6.22
CA GLY A 189 -9.58 9.29 -6.22
C GLY A 189 -10.17 9.78 -7.54
N THR A 190 -9.35 10.28 -8.47
CA THR A 190 -9.81 10.62 -9.83
C THR A 190 -10.16 9.39 -10.66
N GLY A 191 -9.50 8.24 -10.40
CA GLY A 191 -9.56 7.05 -11.25
C GLY A 191 -9.02 7.26 -12.67
N ASN A 192 -8.42 8.42 -12.96
CA ASN A 192 -7.92 8.78 -14.29
C ASN A 192 -6.48 8.28 -14.44
N ALA A 193 -6.28 7.29 -15.30
CA ALA A 193 -5.00 6.62 -15.45
C ALA A 193 -3.87 7.58 -15.84
N ASP A 194 -4.13 8.56 -16.71
CA ASP A 194 -3.08 9.47 -17.20
C ASP A 194 -2.64 10.47 -16.11
N LEU A 195 -3.58 10.94 -15.27
CA LEU A 195 -3.26 11.76 -14.09
C LEU A 195 -2.42 10.96 -13.08
N ILE A 196 -2.86 9.75 -12.75
CA ILE A 196 -2.20 8.88 -11.78
C ILE A 196 -0.78 8.52 -12.27
N GLU A 197 -0.65 8.15 -13.54
CA GLU A 197 0.62 7.81 -14.16
C GLU A 197 1.58 9.00 -14.20
N THR A 198 1.08 10.19 -14.56
CA THR A 198 1.87 11.44 -14.57
C THR A 198 2.43 11.74 -13.18
N TYR A 199 1.58 11.66 -12.15
CA TYR A 199 1.98 11.88 -10.77
C TYR A 199 3.00 10.83 -10.29
N ALA A 200 2.68 9.55 -10.47
CA ALA A 200 3.54 8.45 -10.01
C ALA A 200 4.92 8.45 -10.69
N LYS A 201 4.99 8.72 -12.00
CA LYS A 201 6.26 8.85 -12.73
C LYS A 201 7.10 10.01 -12.21
N LYS A 202 6.48 11.14 -11.86
CA LYS A 202 7.20 12.30 -11.32
C LYS A 202 7.78 12.02 -9.93
N GLU A 203 6.98 11.41 -9.04
CA GLU A 203 7.48 11.00 -7.72
C GLU A 203 8.63 9.99 -7.84
N MET A 204 8.50 9.00 -8.73
CA MET A 204 9.59 8.03 -9.00
C MET A 204 10.86 8.69 -9.56
N GLU A 205 10.73 9.70 -10.42
CA GLU A 205 11.86 10.48 -10.93
C GLU A 205 12.61 11.16 -9.78
N ILE A 206 11.87 11.76 -8.83
CA ILE A 206 12.45 12.43 -7.66
C ILE A 206 13.14 11.43 -6.73
N ILE A 207 12.48 10.30 -6.42
CA ILE A 207 13.07 9.21 -5.62
C ILE A 207 14.43 8.79 -6.20
N ARG A 208 14.52 8.61 -7.52
CA ARG A 208 15.76 8.21 -8.20
C ARG A 208 16.81 9.30 -8.20
N ALA A 209 16.42 10.56 -8.41
CA ALA A 209 17.34 11.70 -8.38
C ALA A 209 18.03 11.83 -7.00
N ASP A 210 17.33 11.46 -5.93
CA ASP A 210 17.84 11.46 -4.55
C ASP A 210 18.51 10.12 -4.14
N GLY A 211 19.00 9.35 -5.11
CA GLY A 211 19.75 8.11 -4.85
C GLY A 211 18.89 6.89 -4.54
N GLY A 212 17.59 6.95 -4.82
CA GLY A 212 16.67 5.82 -4.73
C GLY A 212 16.15 5.54 -3.32
N TYR A 213 16.21 6.53 -2.41
CA TYR A 213 15.72 6.38 -1.02
C TYR A 213 14.84 7.56 -0.59
N ASP A 214 13.52 7.37 -0.68
CA ASP A 214 12.53 8.28 -0.09
C ASP A 214 11.25 7.50 0.26
N GLN A 215 10.98 7.37 1.56
CA GLN A 215 9.88 6.54 2.06
C GLN A 215 8.51 7.18 1.85
N GLN A 216 8.40 8.49 2.06
CA GLN A 216 7.11 9.20 1.98
C GLN A 216 6.64 9.28 0.53
N ARG A 217 7.55 9.56 -0.40
CA ARG A 217 7.25 9.52 -1.83
C ARG A 217 6.94 8.12 -2.31
N SER A 218 7.60 7.09 -1.75
CA SER A 218 7.26 5.69 -2.05
C SER A 218 5.84 5.33 -1.60
N SER A 219 5.41 5.78 -0.42
CA SER A 219 4.01 5.65 0.02
C SER A 219 3.06 6.46 -0.85
N ALA A 220 3.44 7.67 -1.28
CA ALA A 220 2.64 8.48 -2.18
C ALA A 220 2.44 7.81 -3.55
N VAL A 221 3.49 7.24 -4.13
CA VAL A 221 3.41 6.45 -5.38
C VAL A 221 2.45 5.27 -5.20
N ALA A 222 2.62 4.47 -4.14
CA ALA A 222 1.75 3.33 -3.88
C ALA A 222 0.27 3.75 -3.66
N THR A 223 0.04 4.84 -2.93
CA THR A 223 -1.31 5.41 -2.73
C THR A 223 -1.92 5.90 -4.03
N ALA A 224 -1.16 6.57 -4.91
CA ALA A 224 -1.65 7.02 -6.21
C ALA A 224 -2.01 5.83 -7.12
N LEU A 225 -1.10 4.87 -7.25
CA LEU A 225 -1.28 3.67 -8.08
C LEU A 225 -2.46 2.80 -7.65
N ALA A 226 -2.83 2.83 -6.37
CA ALA A 226 -4.01 2.12 -5.88
C ALA A 226 -5.34 2.61 -6.49
N GLY A 227 -5.37 3.83 -7.05
CA GLY A 227 -6.51 4.36 -7.80
C GLY A 227 -6.52 3.99 -9.29
N MET A 228 -5.47 3.34 -9.80
CA MET A 228 -5.33 3.07 -11.23
C MET A 228 -6.26 1.91 -11.67
N PRO A 229 -6.92 2.02 -12.84
CA PRO A 229 -7.66 0.90 -13.44
C PRO A 229 -6.76 -0.34 -13.63
N PRO A 230 -7.26 -1.58 -13.43
CA PRO A 230 -6.40 -2.79 -13.43
C PRO A 230 -5.55 -3.00 -14.69
N ASP A 231 -6.13 -2.77 -15.86
CA ASP A 231 -5.50 -2.85 -17.18
C ASP A 231 -4.37 -1.83 -17.35
N ARG A 232 -4.57 -0.62 -16.83
CA ARG A 232 -3.54 0.43 -16.82
C ARG A 232 -2.49 0.18 -15.75
N LEU A 233 -2.87 -0.35 -14.58
CA LEU A 233 -1.94 -0.73 -13.51
C LEU A 233 -1.01 -1.83 -13.98
N GLN A 234 -1.52 -2.85 -14.66
CA GLN A 234 -0.71 -3.90 -15.26
C GLN A 234 0.34 -3.32 -16.21
N THR A 235 -0.09 -2.47 -17.16
CA THR A 235 0.80 -1.83 -18.14
C THR A 235 1.87 -1.00 -17.43
N PHE A 236 1.47 -0.22 -16.42
CA PHE A 236 2.39 0.60 -15.63
C PHE A 236 3.44 -0.24 -14.91
N LEU A 237 3.05 -1.33 -14.25
CA LEU A 237 3.98 -2.22 -13.53
C LEU A 237 4.99 -2.87 -14.49
N ALA A 238 4.55 -3.24 -15.69
CA ALA A 238 5.42 -3.82 -16.72
C ALA A 238 6.47 -2.81 -17.23
N GLU A 239 6.08 -1.56 -17.43
CA GLU A 239 6.96 -0.52 -17.97
C GLU A 239 7.90 0.10 -16.91
N ASN A 240 7.57 0.02 -15.62
CA ASN A 240 8.26 0.77 -14.55
C ASN A 240 8.92 -0.13 -13.50
N GLN A 241 9.39 -1.33 -13.88
CA GLN A 241 9.95 -2.34 -12.96
C GLN A 241 11.03 -1.78 -12.02
N ALA A 242 12.01 -1.03 -12.55
CA ALA A 242 13.09 -0.46 -11.74
C ALA A 242 12.57 0.58 -10.74
N GLY A 243 11.60 1.43 -11.13
CA GLY A 243 11.00 2.40 -10.22
C GLY A 243 10.17 1.74 -9.13
N MET A 244 9.44 0.67 -9.47
CA MET A 244 8.69 -0.10 -8.49
C MET A 244 9.62 -0.81 -7.49
N ALA A 245 10.80 -1.27 -7.92
CA ALA A 245 11.79 -1.82 -7.00
C ALA A 245 12.27 -0.78 -5.98
N ASP A 246 12.55 0.46 -6.42
CA ASP A 246 12.91 1.56 -5.51
C ASP A 246 11.77 1.89 -4.54
N VAL A 247 10.52 1.94 -5.04
CA VAL A 247 9.32 2.19 -4.22
C VAL A 247 9.15 1.11 -3.15
N LEU A 248 9.16 -0.16 -3.52
CA LEU A 248 8.97 -1.27 -2.59
C LEU A 248 10.14 -1.41 -1.60
N LYS A 249 11.36 -1.07 -2.02
CA LYS A 249 12.52 -1.05 -1.11
C LYS A 249 12.29 -0.10 0.07
N ASN A 250 11.70 1.07 -0.20
CA ASN A 250 11.58 2.18 0.75
C ASN A 250 10.24 2.23 1.49
N ILE A 251 9.19 1.60 0.95
CA ILE A 251 7.88 1.56 1.61
C ILE A 251 8.02 0.88 2.98
N ASN A 252 7.43 1.48 4.01
CA ASN A 252 7.48 1.03 5.40
C ASN A 252 8.90 0.92 6.01
N ALA A 253 9.94 1.51 5.40
CA ALA A 253 11.32 1.38 5.87
C ALA A 253 11.67 2.25 7.11
N GLY A 254 10.73 3.04 7.64
CA GLY A 254 10.97 3.93 8.78
C GLY A 254 9.73 4.11 9.65
N MET A 255 9.94 4.52 10.91
CA MET A 255 8.92 4.43 11.98
C MET A 255 7.59 5.12 11.64
N ASP A 256 7.60 6.25 10.93
CA ASP A 256 6.38 6.97 10.52
C ASP A 256 5.73 6.35 9.26
N SER A 257 6.52 5.77 8.35
CA SER A 257 6.01 5.14 7.13
C SER A 257 5.50 3.71 7.37
N SER A 258 6.00 3.01 8.39
CA SER A 258 5.58 1.63 8.75
C SER A 258 4.08 1.49 9.00
N TYR A 259 3.37 2.58 9.33
CA TYR A 259 1.92 2.57 9.57
C TYR A 259 1.09 3.09 8.39
N SER A 260 1.72 3.43 7.26
CA SER A 260 0.99 3.88 6.07
C SER A 260 0.16 2.72 5.47
N PRO A 261 -1.11 2.95 5.09
CA PRO A 261 -1.92 1.93 4.41
C PRO A 261 -1.57 1.77 2.93
N ALA A 262 -0.60 2.55 2.40
CA ALA A 262 -0.30 2.64 0.98
C ALA A 262 0.01 1.29 0.33
N LEU A 263 0.87 0.48 0.97
CA LEU A 263 1.21 -0.85 0.45
C LEU A 263 -0.02 -1.76 0.38
N GLY A 264 -0.85 -1.76 1.43
CA GLY A 264 -2.10 -2.53 1.44
C GLY A 264 -3.06 -2.12 0.34
N LYS A 265 -3.23 -0.81 0.11
CA LYS A 265 -4.07 -0.30 -0.99
C LYS A 265 -3.54 -0.71 -2.36
N LEU A 266 -2.23 -0.65 -2.57
CA LEU A 266 -1.59 -1.08 -3.82
C LEU A 266 -1.76 -2.59 -4.05
N LEU A 267 -1.61 -3.41 -3.01
CA LEU A 267 -1.84 -4.85 -3.08
C LEU A 267 -3.31 -5.20 -3.38
N ASP A 268 -4.26 -4.50 -2.77
CA ASP A 268 -5.68 -4.66 -3.08
C ASP A 268 -5.98 -4.26 -4.54
N ALA A 269 -5.35 -3.21 -5.06
CA ALA A 269 -5.50 -2.80 -6.46
C ALA A 269 -4.89 -3.85 -7.41
N ALA A 270 -3.70 -4.35 -7.11
CA ALA A 270 -3.06 -5.42 -7.86
C ALA A 270 -3.89 -6.73 -7.82
N GLY A 271 -4.53 -7.03 -6.69
CA GLY A 271 -5.43 -8.18 -6.55
C GLY A 271 -6.67 -8.11 -7.43
N ARG A 272 -7.05 -6.92 -7.93
CA ARG A 272 -8.16 -6.76 -8.89
C ARG A 272 -7.76 -7.10 -10.33
N ILE A 273 -6.47 -7.28 -10.62
CA ILE A 273 -6.00 -7.75 -11.93
C ILE A 273 -6.36 -9.24 -12.03
N ASN A 274 -7.29 -9.56 -12.94
CA ASN A 274 -7.82 -10.91 -13.10
C ASN A 274 -7.93 -11.27 -14.60
N PRO A 275 -7.23 -12.31 -15.09
CA PRO A 275 -6.32 -13.20 -14.35
C PRO A 275 -5.09 -12.45 -13.81
N PRO A 276 -4.46 -12.94 -12.72
CA PRO A 276 -3.23 -12.34 -12.20
C PRO A 276 -2.11 -12.43 -13.26
N THR A 277 -1.26 -11.42 -13.27
CA THR A 277 -0.15 -11.25 -14.22
C THR A 277 1.19 -11.45 -13.52
N ALA A 278 2.26 -11.73 -14.27
CA ALA A 278 3.59 -11.89 -13.72
C ALA A 278 4.02 -10.68 -12.87
N GLU A 279 3.66 -9.48 -13.31
CA GLU A 279 3.94 -8.22 -12.63
C GLU A 279 3.19 -8.10 -11.30
N SER A 280 1.89 -8.44 -11.27
CA SER A 280 1.09 -8.44 -10.04
C SER A 280 1.57 -9.48 -9.02
N LEU A 281 1.97 -10.67 -9.50
CA LEU A 281 2.51 -11.74 -8.66
C LEU A 281 3.88 -11.35 -8.11
N LYS A 282 4.72 -10.69 -8.93
CA LYS A 282 6.01 -10.17 -8.50
C LYS A 282 5.83 -9.09 -7.43
N LEU A 283 4.91 -8.14 -7.63
CA LEU A 283 4.57 -7.10 -6.65
C LEU A 283 4.15 -7.70 -5.31
N PHE A 284 3.27 -8.71 -5.33
CA PHE A 284 2.93 -9.46 -4.11
C PHE A 284 4.18 -10.07 -3.48
N SER A 285 4.99 -10.79 -4.26
CA SER A 285 6.17 -11.51 -3.75
C SER A 285 7.22 -10.56 -3.15
N ASP A 286 7.44 -9.40 -3.75
CA ASP A 286 8.44 -8.41 -3.31
C ASP A 286 7.93 -7.60 -2.11
N SER A 287 6.61 -7.57 -1.87
CA SER A 287 6.00 -6.86 -0.75
C SER A 287 6.10 -7.61 0.59
N ILE A 288 6.37 -8.91 0.57
CA ILE A 288 6.30 -9.78 1.75
C ILE A 288 7.22 -9.27 2.88
N ASP A 289 8.47 -8.92 2.54
CA ASP A 289 9.44 -8.40 3.50
C ASP A 289 9.09 -6.98 4.01
N LYS A 290 8.07 -6.35 3.43
CA LYS A 290 7.62 -4.99 3.74
C LYS A 290 6.29 -4.95 4.50
N LEU A 291 5.70 -6.11 4.79
CA LEU A 291 4.44 -6.20 5.54
C LEU A 291 4.58 -5.68 6.97
N GLY A 292 5.75 -5.88 7.60
CA GLY A 292 6.06 -5.33 8.92
C GLY A 292 4.95 -5.61 9.95
N GLU A 293 4.60 -4.63 10.79
CA GLU A 293 3.48 -4.68 11.73
C GLU A 293 2.18 -4.01 11.18
N ASN A 294 2.14 -3.69 9.89
CA ASN A 294 1.06 -2.94 9.28
C ASN A 294 -0.17 -3.83 9.04
N ARG A 295 -1.27 -3.59 9.75
CA ARG A 295 -2.48 -4.43 9.72
C ARG A 295 -3.13 -4.42 8.34
N GLU A 296 -3.18 -3.27 7.69
CA GLU A 296 -3.79 -3.06 6.38
C GLU A 296 -3.02 -3.80 5.28
N SER A 297 -1.69 -3.73 5.31
CA SER A 297 -0.81 -4.40 4.36
C SER A 297 -0.89 -5.92 4.51
N ARG A 298 -0.87 -6.43 5.75
CA ARG A 298 -1.07 -7.87 6.02
C ARG A 298 -2.44 -8.35 5.56
N ALA A 299 -3.49 -7.58 5.81
CA ALA A 299 -4.85 -7.92 5.37
C ALA A 299 -4.98 -7.96 3.84
N ALA A 300 -4.36 -7.00 3.14
CA ALA A 300 -4.35 -6.97 1.68
C ALA A 300 -3.55 -8.13 1.08
N ALA A 301 -2.37 -8.44 1.64
CA ALA A 301 -1.57 -9.58 1.20
C ALA A 301 -2.32 -10.92 1.42
N ALA A 302 -3.01 -11.08 2.55
CA ALA A 302 -3.86 -12.22 2.83
C ALA A 302 -5.02 -12.35 1.82
N ARG A 303 -5.68 -11.24 1.47
CA ARG A 303 -6.71 -11.22 0.41
C ARG A 303 -6.15 -11.58 -0.95
N PHE A 304 -4.99 -11.01 -1.31
CA PHE A 304 -4.32 -11.31 -2.57
C PHE A 304 -4.02 -12.81 -2.70
N PHE A 305 -3.43 -13.41 -1.66
CA PHE A 305 -3.15 -14.85 -1.65
C PHE A 305 -4.44 -15.70 -1.64
N THR A 306 -5.48 -15.26 -0.94
CA THR A 306 -6.77 -15.95 -0.94
C THR A 306 -7.35 -16.03 -2.35
N GLN A 307 -7.26 -14.93 -3.11
CA GLN A 307 -7.82 -14.82 -4.45
C GLN A 307 -6.95 -15.49 -5.53
N HIS A 308 -5.62 -15.37 -5.42
CA HIS A 308 -4.67 -15.74 -6.47
C HIS A 308 -3.67 -16.83 -6.05
N GLY A 309 -3.96 -17.55 -4.95
CA GLY A 309 -3.01 -18.47 -4.30
C GLY A 309 -2.38 -19.49 -5.24
N ASP A 310 -3.15 -20.10 -6.15
CA ASP A 310 -2.60 -21.09 -7.09
C ASP A 310 -1.62 -20.46 -8.08
N ALA A 311 -1.91 -19.25 -8.57
CA ALA A 311 -1.00 -18.50 -9.44
C ALA A 311 0.25 -18.02 -8.69
N VAL A 312 0.10 -17.60 -7.42
CA VAL A 312 1.23 -17.26 -6.54
C VAL A 312 2.15 -18.46 -6.38
N LEU A 313 1.60 -19.60 -5.98
CA LEU A 313 2.38 -20.82 -5.77
C LEU A 313 3.05 -21.28 -7.07
N ALA A 314 2.33 -21.29 -8.19
CA ALA A 314 2.89 -21.65 -9.49
C ALA A 314 4.03 -20.71 -9.92
N SER A 315 3.92 -19.40 -9.67
CA SER A 315 4.97 -18.42 -10.00
C SER A 315 6.26 -18.61 -9.18
N MET A 316 6.16 -19.29 -8.04
CA MET A 316 7.26 -19.55 -7.12
C MET A 316 7.83 -20.97 -7.26
N GLN A 317 7.34 -21.77 -8.21
CA GLN A 317 7.84 -23.13 -8.41
C GLN A 317 9.16 -23.18 -9.18
N ASP A 318 9.94 -24.23 -8.94
CA ASP A 318 11.03 -24.65 -9.81
C ASP A 318 10.57 -25.65 -10.87
N SER A 319 11.48 -26.10 -11.73
CA SER A 319 11.17 -27.08 -12.78
C SER A 319 10.72 -28.46 -12.26
N ALA A 320 11.01 -28.77 -11.00
CA ALA A 320 10.63 -30.02 -10.35
C ALA A 320 9.22 -29.97 -9.73
N GLY A 321 8.60 -28.78 -9.65
CA GLY A 321 7.29 -28.54 -9.07
C GLY A 321 7.31 -28.19 -7.58
N SER A 322 8.49 -28.12 -6.97
CA SER A 322 8.67 -27.63 -5.60
C SER A 322 8.67 -26.10 -5.59
N LEU A 323 8.41 -25.46 -4.45
CA LEU A 323 8.73 -24.04 -4.31
C LEU A 323 10.25 -23.87 -4.48
N ASN A 324 10.69 -22.91 -5.28
CA ASN A 324 12.10 -22.58 -5.43
C ASN A 324 12.65 -21.92 -4.15
N LEU A 325 13.97 -21.73 -4.06
CA LEU A 325 14.60 -21.19 -2.84
C LEU A 325 14.03 -19.82 -2.38
N ASP A 326 13.72 -18.93 -3.32
CA ASP A 326 13.13 -17.61 -3.01
C ASP A 326 11.67 -17.77 -2.54
N GLY A 327 10.90 -18.60 -3.24
CA GLY A 327 9.52 -18.93 -2.91
C GLY A 327 9.36 -19.56 -1.52
N GLN A 328 10.26 -20.48 -1.15
CA GLN A 328 10.28 -21.10 0.18
C GLN A 328 10.46 -20.04 1.29
N LYS A 329 11.36 -19.08 1.10
CA LYS A 329 11.61 -18.00 2.08
C LYS A 329 10.43 -17.04 2.15
N LYS A 330 9.97 -16.55 1.01
CA LYS A 330 8.85 -15.61 0.91
C LYS A 330 7.58 -16.20 1.51
N MET A 331 7.26 -17.46 1.24
CA MET A 331 6.08 -18.09 1.85
C MET A 331 6.25 -18.30 3.35
N SER A 332 7.46 -18.62 3.83
CA SER A 332 7.72 -18.72 5.27
C SER A 332 7.49 -17.37 5.96
N GLU A 333 8.10 -16.30 5.44
CA GLU A 333 7.96 -14.94 5.98
C GLU A 333 6.51 -14.45 5.90
N PHE A 334 5.83 -14.71 4.79
CA PHE A 334 4.42 -14.37 4.63
C PHE A 334 3.57 -15.04 5.71
N PHE A 335 3.75 -16.34 5.96
CA PHE A 335 3.04 -17.04 7.02
C PHE A 335 3.43 -16.58 8.42
N THR A 336 4.71 -16.26 8.67
CA THR A 336 5.14 -15.61 9.92
C THR A 336 4.31 -14.36 10.18
N ARG A 337 4.27 -13.42 9.23
CA ARG A 337 3.59 -12.13 9.41
C ARG A 337 2.07 -12.22 9.40
N THR A 338 1.48 -13.21 8.74
CA THR A 338 0.02 -13.26 8.54
C THR A 338 -0.71 -14.30 9.38
N LEU A 339 -0.06 -15.39 9.78
CA LEU A 339 -0.70 -16.46 10.57
C LEU A 339 -0.25 -16.46 12.03
N PHE A 340 1.02 -16.18 12.29
CA PHE A 340 1.66 -16.50 13.58
C PHE A 340 2.07 -15.29 14.41
N SER A 341 2.39 -14.16 13.78
CA SER A 341 2.88 -12.97 14.47
C SER A 341 1.81 -11.86 14.57
N PRO A 342 1.71 -11.15 15.70
CA PRO A 342 0.85 -9.98 15.84
C PRO A 342 1.34 -8.81 14.96
N PRO A 343 0.50 -7.77 14.73
CA PRO A 343 -0.91 -7.67 15.17
C PRO A 343 -1.90 -8.48 14.32
N ASP A 344 -3.00 -8.91 14.94
CA ASP A 344 -4.15 -9.51 14.25
C ASP A 344 -4.79 -8.49 13.28
N PHE A 345 -5.33 -8.94 12.14
CA PHE A 345 -5.90 -8.04 11.11
C PHE A 345 -7.29 -8.48 10.63
N PRO A 346 -8.10 -7.56 10.05
CA PRO A 346 -9.42 -7.92 9.51
C PRO A 346 -9.34 -9.00 8.43
N GLY A 347 -10.05 -10.11 8.64
CA GLY A 347 -10.10 -11.24 7.70
C GLY A 347 -9.05 -12.34 7.96
N GLN A 348 -8.25 -12.24 9.03
CA GLN A 348 -7.23 -13.24 9.35
C GLN A 348 -7.79 -14.65 9.55
N ASP A 349 -8.96 -14.81 10.18
CA ASP A 349 -9.60 -16.12 10.34
C ASP A 349 -10.03 -16.74 9.01
N ALA A 350 -10.62 -15.93 8.12
CA ALA A 350 -10.95 -16.37 6.77
C ALA A 350 -9.70 -16.78 5.99
N PHE A 351 -8.59 -16.07 6.20
CA PHE A 351 -7.30 -16.41 5.59
C PHE A 351 -6.74 -17.73 6.15
N ARG A 352 -6.77 -17.96 7.46
CA ARG A 352 -6.41 -19.25 8.09
C ARG A 352 -7.21 -20.40 7.49
N GLN A 353 -8.51 -20.19 7.32
CA GLN A 353 -9.40 -21.17 6.70
C GLN A 353 -9.04 -21.43 5.23
N ASN A 354 -8.70 -20.39 4.46
CA ASN A 354 -8.26 -20.55 3.07
C ASN A 354 -6.99 -21.39 2.95
N VAL A 355 -5.98 -21.12 3.81
CA VAL A 355 -4.74 -21.90 3.82
C VAL A 355 -5.01 -23.38 4.10
N MET A 356 -5.87 -23.68 5.09
CA MET A 356 -6.20 -25.06 5.46
C MET A 356 -7.04 -25.77 4.40
N SER A 357 -8.03 -25.12 3.82
CA SER A 357 -8.83 -25.66 2.72
C SER A 357 -7.97 -25.97 1.48
N ARG A 358 -6.94 -25.16 1.22
CA ARG A 358 -6.01 -25.41 0.11
C ARG A 358 -5.15 -26.65 0.36
N LEU A 359 -4.61 -26.80 1.58
CA LEU A 359 -3.85 -27.98 1.97
C LEU A 359 -4.71 -29.25 1.95
N GLU A 360 -5.97 -29.17 2.39
CA GLU A 360 -6.95 -30.26 2.27
C GLU A 360 -7.18 -30.63 0.79
N SER A 361 -7.40 -29.65 -0.07
CA SER A 361 -7.64 -29.88 -1.51
C SER A 361 -6.44 -30.53 -2.19
N MET A 362 -5.22 -30.11 -1.85
CA MET A 362 -3.98 -30.74 -2.32
C MET A 362 -3.89 -32.19 -1.85
N GLY A 363 -4.18 -32.47 -0.58
CA GLY A 363 -4.18 -33.83 -0.03
C GLY A 363 -5.23 -34.73 -0.70
N ALA A 364 -6.43 -34.21 -0.95
CA ALA A 364 -7.48 -34.92 -1.67
C ALA A 364 -7.07 -35.27 -3.11
N GLY A 365 -6.41 -34.35 -3.81
CA GLY A 365 -5.86 -34.60 -5.15
C GLY A 365 -4.82 -35.72 -5.15
N LEU A 366 -3.91 -35.76 -4.16
CA LEU A 366 -2.94 -36.86 -4.05
C LEU A 366 -3.59 -38.21 -3.72
N ALA A 367 -4.73 -38.21 -3.04
CA ALA A 367 -5.46 -39.44 -2.73
C ALA A 367 -6.04 -40.11 -3.98
N GLU A 368 -6.34 -39.35 -5.05
CA GLU A 368 -6.76 -39.91 -6.35
C GLU A 368 -5.67 -40.79 -6.97
N HIS A 369 -4.40 -40.55 -6.62
CA HIS A 369 -3.23 -41.27 -7.11
C HIS A 369 -2.71 -42.33 -6.13
N ALA A 370 -3.50 -42.69 -5.10
CA ALA A 370 -3.09 -43.59 -4.02
C ALA A 370 -2.60 -44.98 -4.48
N THR A 371 -3.14 -45.48 -5.60
CA THR A 371 -2.84 -46.82 -6.13
C THR A 371 -2.00 -46.80 -7.42
N GLU A 372 -1.59 -45.61 -7.89
CA GLU A 372 -0.77 -45.50 -9.10
C GLU A 372 0.64 -46.04 -8.88
N ASN A 373 1.14 -46.80 -9.86
CA ASN A 373 2.50 -47.33 -9.84
C ASN A 373 3.09 -47.44 -11.27
N PRO A 374 4.05 -46.57 -11.66
CA PRO A 374 4.51 -45.40 -10.91
C PRO A 374 3.48 -44.26 -10.95
N PRO A 375 3.46 -43.35 -9.95
CA PRO A 375 2.64 -42.14 -10.00
C PRO A 375 3.00 -41.25 -11.19
N SER A 376 2.01 -40.53 -11.71
CA SER A 376 2.22 -39.56 -12.79
C SER A 376 3.18 -38.43 -12.38
N GLN A 377 3.85 -37.80 -13.36
CA GLN A 377 4.71 -36.64 -13.09
C GLN A 377 3.92 -35.44 -12.54
N GLY A 378 2.63 -35.32 -12.87
CA GLY A 378 1.73 -34.34 -12.28
C GLY A 378 1.56 -34.59 -10.78
N ALA A 379 1.17 -35.81 -10.40
CA ALA A 379 1.00 -36.19 -9.00
C ALA A 379 2.29 -36.01 -8.17
N LYS A 380 3.46 -36.32 -8.75
CA LYS A 380 4.76 -36.08 -8.10
C LYS A 380 5.03 -34.58 -7.90
N ARG A 381 4.68 -33.73 -8.87
CA ARG A 381 4.79 -32.27 -8.75
C ARG A 381 3.85 -31.73 -7.67
N ASP A 382 2.62 -32.21 -7.62
CA ASP A 382 1.63 -31.82 -6.62
C ASP A 382 2.07 -32.22 -5.20
N ALA A 383 2.65 -33.42 -5.05
CA ALA A 383 3.21 -33.90 -3.79
C ALA A 383 4.37 -33.01 -3.31
N ARG A 384 5.27 -32.63 -4.23
CA ARG A 384 6.36 -31.70 -3.92
C ARG A 384 5.87 -30.31 -3.56
N LEU A 385 4.89 -29.78 -4.29
CA LEU A 385 4.31 -28.47 -4.01
C LEU A 385 3.66 -28.44 -2.62
N MET A 386 2.84 -29.45 -2.31
CA MET A 386 2.22 -29.59 -0.99
C MET A 386 3.29 -29.71 0.10
N GLY A 387 4.33 -30.51 -0.13
CA GLY A 387 5.47 -30.67 0.78
C GLY A 387 6.17 -29.34 1.05
N SER A 388 6.58 -28.62 0.00
CA SER A 388 7.21 -27.31 0.13
C SER A 388 6.33 -26.28 0.84
N LEU A 389 5.02 -26.29 0.60
CA LEU A 389 4.09 -25.37 1.26
C LEU A 389 3.95 -25.67 2.76
N VAL A 390 3.83 -26.95 3.14
CA VAL A 390 3.82 -27.36 4.56
C VAL A 390 5.15 -27.03 5.23
N GLY A 391 6.27 -27.25 4.53
CA GLY A 391 7.60 -26.85 5.03
C GLY A 391 7.73 -25.35 5.25
N ALA A 392 7.16 -24.52 4.37
CA ALA A 392 7.11 -23.07 4.54
C ALA A 392 6.19 -22.64 5.70
N LEU A 393 5.05 -23.32 5.90
CA LEU A 393 4.15 -23.07 7.03
C LEU A 393 4.84 -23.33 8.37
N GLU A 394 5.50 -24.48 8.50
CA GLU A 394 6.29 -24.83 9.69
C GLU A 394 7.50 -23.89 9.85
N GLY A 395 8.12 -23.51 8.74
CA GLY A 395 9.20 -22.52 8.74
C GLY A 395 8.74 -21.17 9.26
N GLY A 396 7.57 -20.69 8.83
CA GLY A 396 7.00 -19.43 9.26
C GLY A 396 6.64 -19.42 10.75
N PHE A 397 6.12 -20.54 11.28
CA PHE A 397 5.89 -20.70 12.71
C PHE A 397 7.20 -20.65 13.51
N GLN A 398 8.24 -21.33 13.03
CA GLN A 398 9.54 -21.32 13.69
C GLN A 398 10.14 -19.91 13.75
N VAL A 399 10.10 -19.17 12.63
CA VAL A 399 10.56 -17.78 12.60
C VAL A 399 9.76 -16.92 13.58
N ALA A 400 8.44 -17.10 13.67
CA ALA A 400 7.63 -16.38 14.65
C ALA A 400 8.03 -16.69 16.11
N VAL A 401 8.36 -17.94 16.42
CA VAL A 401 8.87 -18.33 17.75
C VAL A 401 10.22 -17.68 18.05
N ASP A 402 11.13 -17.69 17.07
CA ASP A 402 12.51 -17.18 17.20
C ASP A 402 12.55 -15.65 17.29
N GLU A 403 11.87 -14.94 16.38
CA GLU A 403 11.85 -13.47 16.34
C GLU A 403 11.16 -12.87 17.56
N LEU A 404 10.05 -13.46 17.99
CA LEU A 404 9.25 -12.85 19.03
C LEU A 404 9.83 -13.11 20.42
N ASN A 405 10.61 -14.18 20.66
CA ASN A 405 10.98 -14.68 22.00
C ASN A 405 9.78 -14.80 22.98
N LYS A 406 8.56 -14.62 22.48
CA LYS A 406 7.27 -14.56 23.18
C LYS A 406 6.49 -15.79 22.75
N ARG A 407 6.84 -16.94 23.35
CA ARG A 407 6.15 -18.21 23.10
C ARG A 407 4.63 -18.05 23.05
N ASN A 408 4.05 -17.16 23.86
CA ASN A 408 2.61 -16.92 23.93
C ASN A 408 1.96 -16.41 22.63
N ASP A 409 2.60 -15.52 21.86
CA ASP A 409 1.99 -14.93 20.66
C ASP A 409 1.98 -15.91 19.49
N ALA A 410 3.12 -16.58 19.25
CA ALA A 410 3.23 -17.64 18.26
C ALA A 410 2.34 -18.85 18.64
N VAL A 411 2.24 -19.18 19.94
CA VAL A 411 1.29 -20.19 20.45
C VAL A 411 -0.14 -19.81 20.11
N LYS A 412 -0.56 -18.55 20.35
CA LYS A 412 -1.91 -18.10 20.00
C LYS A 412 -2.16 -18.26 18.50
N GLY A 413 -1.27 -17.76 17.65
CA GLY A 413 -1.42 -17.87 16.19
C GLY A 413 -1.53 -19.32 15.73
N MET A 414 -0.74 -20.21 16.32
CA MET A 414 -0.78 -21.65 16.06
C MET A 414 -2.11 -22.30 16.52
N VAL A 415 -2.57 -21.96 17.73
CA VAL A 415 -3.84 -22.45 18.28
C VAL A 415 -5.00 -21.99 17.41
N ASP A 416 -5.02 -20.71 17.01
CA ASP A 416 -6.06 -20.15 16.15
C ASP A 416 -6.08 -20.84 14.77
N LEU A 417 -4.90 -21.14 14.22
CA LEU A 417 -4.75 -21.88 12.96
C LEU A 417 -5.30 -23.31 13.07
N LEU A 418 -4.89 -24.07 14.09
CA LEU A 418 -5.36 -25.43 14.34
C LEU A 418 -6.87 -25.47 14.61
N PHE A 419 -7.37 -24.50 15.39
CA PHE A 419 -8.80 -24.41 15.67
C PHE A 419 -9.60 -24.13 14.39
N SER A 420 -9.09 -23.25 13.52
CA SER A 420 -9.67 -22.98 12.20
C SER A 420 -9.62 -24.21 11.27
N ALA A 421 -8.60 -25.05 11.42
CA ALA A 421 -8.42 -26.26 10.62
C ALA A 421 -9.45 -27.36 10.93
N LYS A 422 -10.16 -27.31 12.08
CA LYS A 422 -11.13 -28.34 12.49
C LYS A 422 -12.21 -28.65 11.44
N GLN A 423 -12.63 -27.65 10.68
CA GLN A 423 -13.69 -27.84 9.68
C GLN A 423 -13.21 -28.53 8.41
N PHE A 424 -11.91 -28.49 8.12
CA PHE A 424 -11.30 -29.06 6.90
C PHE A 424 -10.53 -30.35 7.19
N LEU A 425 -9.91 -30.43 8.38
CA LEU A 425 -9.08 -31.54 8.80
C LEU A 425 -9.57 -32.09 10.16
N PRO A 426 -10.85 -32.50 10.27
CA PRO A 426 -11.44 -32.89 11.55
C PRO A 426 -10.75 -34.11 12.18
N ASP A 427 -10.29 -35.05 11.34
CA ASP A 427 -9.63 -36.28 11.78
C ASP A 427 -8.10 -36.15 11.83
N LEU A 428 -7.54 -34.93 11.70
CA LEU A 428 -6.11 -34.68 11.81
C LEU A 428 -5.57 -35.22 13.15
N PRO A 429 -4.63 -36.18 13.15
CA PRO A 429 -4.07 -36.71 14.38
C PRO A 429 -3.12 -35.68 14.99
N ILE A 430 -3.42 -35.26 16.22
CA ILE A 430 -2.55 -34.44 17.05
C ILE A 430 -1.80 -35.38 18.00
N PRO A 431 -0.47 -35.56 17.82
CA PRO A 431 0.31 -36.49 18.63
C PRO A 431 0.13 -36.26 20.13
N GLY A 432 -0.28 -37.31 20.85
CA GLY A 432 -0.52 -37.25 22.30
C GLY A 432 -1.80 -36.55 22.74
N ALA A 433 -2.55 -35.90 21.83
CA ALA A 433 -3.81 -35.22 22.14
C ALA A 433 -5.04 -35.88 21.51
N GLY A 434 -4.88 -36.67 20.44
CA GLY A 434 -5.99 -37.34 19.75
C GLY A 434 -6.38 -36.62 18.47
N LYS A 435 -7.66 -36.67 18.06
CA LYS A 435 -8.11 -36.06 16.81
C LYS A 435 -8.44 -34.58 17.01
N LEU A 436 -8.08 -33.75 16.04
CA LEU A 436 -8.27 -32.30 16.10
C LEU A 436 -9.72 -31.87 16.41
N LYS A 437 -10.72 -32.54 15.82
CA LYS A 437 -12.14 -32.23 16.08
C LYS A 437 -12.53 -32.34 17.56
N ASP A 438 -11.92 -33.27 18.29
CA ASP A 438 -12.26 -33.58 19.68
C ASP A 438 -11.60 -32.61 20.70
N LEU A 439 -10.68 -31.75 20.25
CA LEU A 439 -9.88 -30.87 21.12
C LEU A 439 -10.51 -29.49 21.32
N THR A 440 -10.71 -29.04 22.55
CA THR A 440 -11.07 -27.64 22.82
C THR A 440 -9.90 -26.69 22.52
N ILE A 441 -10.19 -25.39 22.39
CA ILE A 441 -9.14 -24.37 22.22
C ILE A 441 -8.11 -24.40 23.37
N ASP A 442 -8.56 -24.64 24.61
CA ASP A 442 -7.69 -24.78 25.79
C ASP A 442 -6.85 -26.06 25.75
N GLN A 443 -7.36 -27.15 25.17
CA GLN A 443 -6.58 -28.38 24.97
C GLN A 443 -5.51 -28.18 23.90
N LEU A 444 -5.85 -27.48 22.80
CA LEU A 444 -4.88 -27.09 21.78
C LEU A 444 -3.80 -26.18 22.35
N GLN A 445 -4.19 -25.14 23.10
CA GLN A 445 -3.22 -24.23 23.71
C GLN A 445 -2.27 -24.94 24.67
N ARG A 446 -2.79 -25.82 25.52
CA ARG A 446 -1.94 -26.64 26.39
C ARG A 446 -1.00 -27.53 25.59
N TRP A 447 -1.50 -28.20 24.56
CA TRP A 447 -0.69 -29.06 23.71
C TRP A 447 0.43 -28.29 22.98
N VAL A 448 0.12 -27.17 22.32
CA VAL A 448 1.14 -26.35 21.62
C VAL A 448 2.19 -25.86 22.61
N THR A 449 1.75 -25.37 23.78
CA THR A 449 2.66 -24.87 24.83
C THR A 449 3.57 -25.97 25.36
N SER A 450 3.02 -27.14 25.71
CA SER A 450 3.80 -28.28 26.19
C SER A 450 4.77 -28.80 25.13
N SER A 451 4.33 -28.91 23.87
CA SER A 451 5.18 -29.42 22.79
C SER A 451 6.37 -28.49 22.51
N LEU A 452 6.18 -27.17 22.61
CA LEU A 452 7.27 -26.19 22.53
C LEU A 452 8.21 -26.22 23.75
N GLN A 453 7.69 -26.57 24.93
CA GLN A 453 8.51 -26.69 26.15
C GLN A 453 9.37 -27.97 26.11
N GLU A 454 8.78 -29.10 25.73
CA GLU A 454 9.45 -30.38 25.59
C GLU A 454 10.53 -30.33 24.50
N ASN A 455 10.25 -29.63 23.40
CA ASN A 455 11.17 -29.44 22.28
C ASN A 455 11.83 -28.06 22.28
N ALA A 456 12.08 -27.46 23.45
CA ALA A 456 12.61 -26.09 23.53
C ALA A 456 13.97 -25.92 22.82
N GLN A 457 14.77 -26.99 22.71
CA GLN A 457 16.05 -27.00 22.00
C GLN A 457 15.90 -27.28 20.50
N SER A 458 14.70 -27.67 20.04
CA SER A 458 14.39 -27.96 18.64
C SER A 458 12.91 -27.64 18.35
N PRO A 459 12.47 -26.36 18.41
CA PRO A 459 11.05 -26.02 18.27
C PRO A 459 10.48 -26.39 16.89
N ALA A 460 11.38 -26.61 15.92
CA ALA A 460 11.17 -27.22 14.62
C ALA A 460 10.39 -28.55 14.65
N GLU A 461 10.53 -29.31 15.73
CA GLU A 461 9.90 -30.62 15.93
C GLU A 461 8.68 -30.55 16.85
N ALA A 462 8.41 -29.37 17.44
CA ALA A 462 7.36 -29.21 18.42
C ALA A 462 5.96 -29.43 17.83
N ILE A 463 5.72 -28.99 16.59
CA ILE A 463 4.40 -29.06 15.96
C ILE A 463 4.53 -29.75 14.59
N PRO A 464 4.38 -31.09 14.53
CA PRO A 464 4.71 -31.86 13.32
C PRO A 464 3.55 -31.88 12.31
N PHE A 465 3.17 -30.72 11.74
CA PHE A 465 2.15 -30.63 10.68
C PHE A 465 2.45 -31.58 9.52
N HIS A 466 3.71 -31.70 9.16
CA HIS A 466 4.16 -32.59 8.09
C HIS A 466 3.77 -34.06 8.29
N ARG A 467 3.70 -34.55 9.55
CA ARG A 467 3.23 -35.91 9.83
C ARG A 467 1.75 -36.02 9.50
N ALA A 468 0.97 -35.07 10.00
CA ALA A 468 -0.47 -35.10 9.93
C ALA A 468 -0.99 -34.98 8.48
N PHE A 469 -0.29 -34.23 7.62
CA PHE A 469 -0.60 -34.15 6.19
C PHE A 469 -0.07 -35.34 5.40
N GLY A 470 1.20 -35.71 5.55
CA GLY A 470 1.73 -36.78 4.71
C GLY A 470 1.37 -38.19 5.17
N GLU A 471 0.86 -38.41 6.39
CA GLU A 471 0.20 -39.68 6.76
C GLU A 471 -1.08 -39.93 5.93
N GLN A 472 -1.66 -38.88 5.34
CA GLN A 472 -2.80 -39.01 4.44
C GLN A 472 -2.37 -39.43 3.02
N ILE A 473 -1.08 -39.35 2.68
CA ILE A 473 -0.54 -39.75 1.38
C ILE A 473 -0.25 -41.25 1.42
N ALA A 474 -1.23 -42.05 0.95
CA ALA A 474 -1.14 -43.51 0.94
C ALA A 474 -0.08 -44.06 -0.02
N ASN A 475 0.25 -43.33 -1.09
CA ASN A 475 1.23 -43.75 -2.08
C ASN A 475 2.66 -43.47 -1.56
N PRO A 476 3.53 -44.49 -1.39
CA PRO A 476 4.86 -44.31 -0.79
C PRO A 476 5.80 -43.45 -1.62
N ASP A 477 5.69 -43.48 -2.95
CA ASP A 477 6.51 -42.64 -3.84
C ASP A 477 6.13 -41.16 -3.69
N LEU A 478 4.83 -40.86 -3.66
CA LEU A 478 4.33 -39.50 -3.45
C LEU A 478 4.67 -38.98 -2.06
N ARG A 479 4.58 -39.85 -1.04
CA ARG A 479 4.99 -39.52 0.33
C ARG A 479 6.47 -39.16 0.39
N THR A 480 7.32 -39.91 -0.32
CA THR A 480 8.77 -39.63 -0.40
C THR A 480 9.04 -38.27 -1.06
N ASP A 481 8.38 -37.98 -2.19
CA ASP A 481 8.49 -36.69 -2.88
C ASP A 481 8.03 -35.51 -1.99
N TYR A 482 6.92 -35.69 -1.26
CA TYR A 482 6.39 -34.72 -0.30
C TYR A 482 7.38 -34.46 0.85
N ASP A 483 7.90 -35.51 1.49
CA ASP A 483 8.77 -35.40 2.66
C ASP A 483 10.10 -34.70 2.31
N ALA A 484 10.66 -35.02 1.15
CA ALA A 484 11.88 -34.38 0.64
C ALA A 484 11.64 -32.87 0.40
N ALA A 485 10.59 -32.51 -0.34
CA ALA A 485 10.28 -31.11 -0.64
C ALA A 485 9.94 -30.29 0.61
N ARG A 486 9.29 -30.91 1.60
CA ARG A 486 9.03 -30.33 2.92
C ARG A 486 10.32 -30.05 3.67
N ALA A 487 11.22 -31.04 3.73
CA ALA A 487 12.47 -30.90 4.47
C ALA A 487 13.34 -29.77 3.89
N ASP A 488 13.43 -29.69 2.56
CA ASP A 488 14.18 -28.64 1.88
C ASP A 488 13.60 -27.25 2.17
N ALA A 489 12.28 -27.06 2.01
CA ALA A 489 11.61 -25.80 2.29
C ALA A 489 11.77 -25.37 3.75
N PHE A 490 11.63 -26.33 4.67
CA PHE A 490 11.83 -26.08 6.08
C PHE A 490 13.25 -25.59 6.36
N VAL A 491 14.29 -26.29 5.90
CA VAL A 491 15.70 -25.93 6.16
C VAL A 491 16.07 -24.59 5.52
N ASN A 492 15.61 -24.34 4.30
CA ASN A 492 15.99 -23.15 3.56
C ASN A 492 15.41 -21.85 4.12
N ARG A 493 14.43 -21.91 5.03
CA ARG A 493 13.91 -20.73 5.75
C ARG A 493 15.01 -19.87 6.39
N GLN A 494 16.09 -20.51 6.88
CA GLN A 494 17.17 -19.86 7.63
C GLN A 494 18.27 -19.28 6.74
N ARG A 495 18.30 -19.62 5.45
CA ARG A 495 19.38 -19.17 4.56
C ARG A 495 19.12 -17.74 4.09
N GLY A 496 19.63 -16.75 4.83
CA GLY A 496 19.64 -15.34 4.42
C GLY A 496 18.71 -14.40 5.19
N LEU A 497 18.23 -14.79 6.38
CA LEU A 497 17.63 -13.87 7.36
C LEU A 497 18.71 -13.01 8.08
N SER A 498 19.75 -12.59 7.35
CA SER A 498 20.90 -11.84 7.86
C SER A 498 20.84 -10.37 7.46
#